data_AF-E2CDS0-F1
#
_entry.id   AF-E2CDS0-F1
#
_cell.length_a   1.000
_cell.length_b   1.000
_cell.length_c   1.000
_cell.angle_alpha   90.00
_cell.angle_beta   90.00
_cell.angle_gamma   90.00
#
_symmetry.space_group_name_H-M   'P 1'
#
loop_
_entity.id
_entity.type
_entity.pdbx_description
1 polymer ?
#
loop_
_entity_poly.entity_id
_entity_poly.type
_entity_poly.pdbx_seq_one_letter_code
_entity_poly.pdbx_strand_id
1 'polypeptide(L)'
;MTSLVFERSIVLSYDVFRARAGWPLGKVAKLEVLRRLLPLFLAVLGLVGFVSFMTPVTSSACIAVAIGIYAALPLPRAPAGVIQPNPSPPVWGTDLIGFLVGVPFLALAMIGLFMSEWTGGRWMVILIIPGLFCVPIFLIAVRHRTSWVRFFGNGFEFADMGMKTRVRYVDLQSAKIREWQTGSALVRAMLSLGSLTRRKVALLSGTDHSRTLVFTRKDGTEFAVSSEVIPDLQRILIGMDRAGVDLPDGFGERERKKIRKKRQRLYRGSSETTVQELSPREQALKITAILEQAKLDKAKSENHQP
;
A
#
# COMPACT_ATOMS: atom_id res chain seq x y z
N MET A 1 -27.86 -13.24 21.74
CA MET A 1 -28.33 -13.60 20.38
C MET A 1 -28.41 -12.42 19.41
N THR A 2 -28.31 -11.16 19.87
CA THR A 2 -28.36 -9.95 19.04
C THR A 2 -27.04 -9.58 18.33
N SER A 3 -25.88 -10.13 18.72
CA SER A 3 -24.60 -9.84 18.04
C SER A 3 -24.40 -10.60 16.72
N LEU A 4 -24.92 -11.82 16.61
CA LEU A 4 -24.80 -12.67 15.41
C LEU A 4 -25.67 -12.21 14.24
N VAL A 5 -26.78 -11.52 14.52
CA VAL A 5 -27.66 -10.95 13.48
C VAL A 5 -27.02 -9.70 12.88
N PHE A 6 -26.33 -8.89 13.70
CA PHE A 6 -25.63 -7.69 13.23
C PHE A 6 -24.42 -8.04 12.34
N GLU A 7 -23.68 -9.11 12.65
CA GLU A 7 -22.61 -9.61 11.77
C GLU A 7 -23.14 -10.08 10.41
N ARG A 8 -24.27 -10.80 10.36
CA ARG A 8 -24.82 -11.31 9.09
C ARG A 8 -25.44 -10.21 8.22
N SER A 9 -26.06 -9.19 8.80
CA SER A 9 -26.63 -8.07 8.05
C SER A 9 -25.56 -7.16 7.44
N ILE A 10 -24.43 -6.95 8.12
CA ILE A 10 -23.29 -6.21 7.55
C ILE A 10 -22.68 -6.96 6.37
N VAL A 11 -22.58 -8.31 6.45
CA VAL A 11 -22.03 -9.14 5.36
C VAL A 11 -22.89 -9.09 4.10
N LEU A 12 -24.23 -9.02 4.23
CA LEU A 12 -25.15 -8.95 3.07
C LEU A 12 -25.10 -7.60 2.33
N SER A 13 -24.97 -6.47 3.02
CA SER A 13 -24.71 -5.18 2.35
C SER A 13 -23.30 -5.10 1.75
N TYR A 14 -22.34 -5.85 2.31
CA TYR A 14 -20.97 -5.95 1.80
C TYR A 14 -20.89 -6.63 0.43
N ASP A 15 -21.73 -7.64 0.18
CA ASP A 15 -21.74 -8.39 -1.07
C ASP A 15 -22.48 -7.68 -2.22
N VAL A 16 -23.45 -6.81 -1.92
CA VAL A 16 -24.11 -5.98 -2.94
C VAL A 16 -23.17 -4.88 -3.46
N PHE A 17 -22.32 -4.32 -2.59
CA PHE A 17 -21.26 -3.38 -3.00
C PHE A 17 -20.09 -4.08 -3.73
N ARG A 18 -19.95 -5.41 -3.55
CA ARG A 18 -18.89 -6.25 -4.14
C ARG A 18 -19.05 -6.49 -5.64
N ALA A 19 -20.27 -6.37 -6.18
CA ALA A 19 -20.59 -6.85 -7.53
C ALA A 19 -20.64 -5.79 -8.64
N ARG A 20 -20.71 -4.48 -8.34
CA ARG A 20 -20.92 -3.42 -9.36
C ARG A 20 -19.85 -2.35 -9.49
N ALA A 21 -19.02 -2.13 -8.47
CA ALA A 21 -17.88 -1.21 -8.57
C ALA A 21 -16.62 -2.03 -8.85
N GLY A 22 -16.19 -2.11 -10.11
CA GLY A 22 -14.99 -2.85 -10.57
C GLY A 22 -13.65 -2.32 -10.05
N TRP A 23 -13.59 -1.80 -8.83
CA TRP A 23 -12.39 -1.30 -8.19
C TRP A 23 -11.71 -2.47 -7.48
N PRO A 24 -10.51 -2.90 -7.92
CA PRO A 24 -9.76 -3.96 -7.27
C PRO A 24 -9.18 -3.44 -5.95
N LEU A 25 -10.00 -3.34 -4.90
CA LEU A 25 -9.56 -2.93 -3.57
C LEU A 25 -9.24 -4.16 -2.71
N GLY A 26 -8.12 -4.09 -1.98
CA GLY A 26 -7.81 -5.11 -0.97
C GLY A 26 -8.82 -5.10 0.18
N LYS A 27 -8.94 -6.21 0.92
CA LYS A 27 -9.88 -6.32 2.07
C LYS A 27 -9.73 -5.18 3.07
N VAL A 28 -8.48 -4.76 3.30
CA VAL A 28 -8.14 -3.66 4.22
C VAL A 28 -8.62 -2.30 3.71
N ALA A 29 -8.46 -2.02 2.41
CA ALA A 29 -8.95 -0.78 1.83
C ALA A 29 -10.47 -0.72 1.78
N LYS A 30 -11.15 -1.86 1.53
CA LYS A 30 -12.61 -1.93 1.63
C LYS A 30 -13.11 -1.56 3.02
N LEU A 31 -12.46 -2.07 4.07
CA LEU A 31 -12.79 -1.72 5.45
C LEU A 31 -12.60 -0.23 5.73
N GLU A 32 -11.50 0.37 5.26
CA GLU A 32 -11.24 1.80 5.43
C GLU A 32 -12.18 2.70 4.62
N VAL A 33 -12.65 2.26 3.44
CA VAL A 33 -13.73 2.94 2.69
C VAL A 33 -15.03 2.87 3.48
N LEU A 34 -15.40 1.67 3.97
CA LEU A 34 -16.60 1.47 4.76
C LEU A 34 -16.59 2.35 6.02
N ARG A 35 -15.45 2.43 6.70
CA ARG A 35 -15.26 3.25 7.91
C ARG A 35 -15.52 4.75 7.67
N ARG A 36 -15.44 5.25 6.44
CA ARG A 36 -15.70 6.67 6.14
C ARG A 36 -17.08 6.90 5.54
N LEU A 37 -17.46 6.07 4.56
CA LEU A 37 -18.72 6.22 3.84
C LEU A 37 -19.94 5.87 4.71
N LEU A 38 -19.84 4.87 5.59
CA LEU A 38 -20.96 4.49 6.46
C LEU A 38 -21.28 5.57 7.50
N PRO A 39 -20.32 6.12 8.26
CA PRO A 39 -20.56 7.28 9.10
C PRO A 39 -21.03 8.52 8.34
N LEU A 40 -20.50 8.78 7.14
CA LEU A 40 -20.96 9.89 6.30
C LEU A 40 -22.46 9.76 6.02
N PHE A 41 -22.88 8.58 5.55
CA PHE A 41 -24.28 8.32 5.23
C PHE A 41 -25.19 8.46 6.46
N LEU A 42 -24.77 7.91 7.60
CA LEU A 42 -25.53 8.02 8.85
C LEU A 42 -25.60 9.45 9.38
N ALA A 43 -24.53 10.24 9.24
CA ALA A 43 -24.52 11.65 9.63
C ALA A 43 -25.44 12.48 8.72
N VAL A 44 -25.40 12.25 7.40
CA VAL A 44 -26.31 12.89 6.45
C VAL A 44 -27.76 12.52 6.77
N LEU A 45 -28.05 11.24 6.99
CA LEU A 45 -29.39 10.77 7.36
C LEU A 45 -29.87 11.36 8.68
N GLY A 46 -29.00 11.48 9.69
CA GLY A 46 -29.31 12.13 10.96
C GLY A 46 -29.68 13.60 10.78
N LEU A 47 -28.90 14.37 10.00
CA LEU A 47 -29.21 15.78 9.74
C LEU A 47 -30.48 15.98 8.92
N VAL A 48 -30.66 15.19 7.86
CA VAL A 48 -31.89 15.24 7.04
C VAL A 48 -33.11 14.85 7.90
N GLY A 49 -32.99 13.78 8.69
CA GLY A 49 -34.04 13.30 9.57
C GLY A 49 -34.47 14.33 10.61
N PHE A 50 -33.54 15.14 11.13
CA PHE A 50 -33.82 16.21 12.09
C PHE A 50 -34.75 17.29 11.51
N VAL A 51 -34.69 17.54 10.20
CA VAL A 51 -35.48 18.57 9.51
C VAL A 51 -36.80 18.00 8.96
N SER A 52 -36.80 16.74 8.52
CA SER A 52 -37.95 16.19 7.78
C SER A 52 -39.01 15.53 8.68
N PHE A 53 -38.73 14.35 9.22
CA PHE A 53 -39.79 13.48 9.79
C PHE A 53 -39.34 12.61 10.97
N MET A 54 -38.04 12.53 11.26
CA MET A 54 -37.55 11.72 12.37
C MET A 54 -37.60 12.52 13.67
N THR A 55 -37.86 11.83 14.78
CA THR A 55 -37.79 12.49 16.09
C THR A 55 -36.36 13.01 16.33
N PRO A 56 -36.17 14.14 17.02
CA PRO A 56 -34.85 14.66 17.37
C PRO A 56 -33.95 13.60 18.06
N VAL A 57 -34.57 12.69 18.81
CA VAL A 57 -33.91 11.56 19.47
C VAL A 57 -33.31 10.59 18.44
N THR A 58 -34.09 10.15 17.45
CA THR A 58 -33.60 9.24 16.41
C THR A 58 -32.49 9.85 15.56
N SER A 59 -32.61 11.15 15.22
CA SER A 59 -31.58 11.87 14.47
C SER A 59 -30.27 11.98 15.25
N SER A 60 -30.36 12.31 16.54
CA SER A 60 -29.20 12.37 17.45
C SER A 60 -28.55 11.01 17.61
N ALA A 61 -29.35 9.94 17.71
CA ALA A 61 -28.86 8.57 17.75
C ALA A 61 -28.11 8.18 16.47
N CYS A 62 -28.59 8.56 15.28
CA CYS A 62 -27.88 8.31 14.01
C CYS A 62 -26.49 8.95 14.00
N ILE A 63 -26.37 10.20 14.47
CA ILE A 63 -25.09 10.91 14.55
C ILE A 63 -24.17 10.24 15.58
N ALA A 64 -24.69 9.88 16.76
CA ALA A 64 -23.93 9.18 17.78
C ALA A 64 -23.40 7.82 17.28
N VAL A 65 -24.23 7.06 16.56
CA VAL A 65 -23.84 5.79 15.93
C VAL A 65 -22.80 6.01 14.83
N ALA A 66 -22.91 7.08 14.02
CA ALA A 66 -21.90 7.41 13.02
C ALA A 66 -20.52 7.64 13.67
N ILE A 67 -20.47 8.43 14.74
CA ILE A 67 -19.24 8.68 15.51
C ILE A 67 -18.72 7.37 16.13
N GLY A 68 -19.61 6.58 16.74
CA GLY A 68 -19.27 5.31 17.35
C GLY A 68 -18.66 4.32 16.35
N ILE A 69 -19.24 4.18 15.15
CA ILE A 69 -18.71 3.33 14.09
C ILE A 69 -17.33 3.82 13.61
N TYR A 70 -17.18 5.13 13.40
CA TYR A 70 -15.89 5.68 12.97
C TYR A 70 -14.78 5.43 14.01
N ALA A 71 -15.11 5.54 15.30
CA ALA A 71 -14.19 5.33 16.41
C ALA A 71 -13.91 3.85 16.71
N ALA A 72 -14.91 2.97 16.57
CA ALA A 72 -14.81 1.55 16.93
C ALA A 72 -14.15 0.70 15.83
N LEU A 73 -14.25 1.10 14.56
CA LEU A 73 -13.69 0.31 13.46
C LEU A 73 -12.16 0.27 13.53
N PRO A 74 -11.54 -0.93 13.48
CA PRO A 74 -10.11 -1.09 13.73
C PRO A 74 -9.28 -0.40 12.65
N LEU A 75 -8.23 0.30 13.10
CA LEU A 75 -7.24 0.92 12.21
C LEU A 75 -6.36 -0.16 11.56
N PRO A 76 -6.06 -0.04 10.25
CA PRO A 76 -5.15 -0.95 9.57
C PRO A 76 -3.75 -0.80 10.16
N ARG A 77 -3.19 -1.92 10.64
CA ARG A 77 -1.80 -1.98 11.10
C ARG A 77 -0.92 -2.45 9.95
N ALA A 78 0.07 -1.65 9.59
CA ALA A 78 1.10 -2.08 8.66
C ALA A 78 2.02 -3.11 9.32
N PRO A 79 2.63 -4.01 8.52
CA PRO A 79 3.67 -4.90 9.01
C PRO A 79 4.85 -4.12 9.62
N ALA A 80 5.61 -4.75 10.51
CA ALA A 80 6.83 -4.14 11.06
C ALA A 80 7.90 -3.92 9.97
N GLY A 81 8.64 -2.80 10.07
CA GLY A 81 9.71 -2.43 9.14
C GLY A 81 9.22 -1.91 7.79
N VAL A 82 7.98 -1.42 7.75
CA VAL A 82 7.32 -0.91 6.56
C VAL A 82 7.42 0.61 6.50
N ILE A 83 7.58 1.10 5.29
CA ILE A 83 7.61 2.52 4.95
C ILE A 83 6.22 2.93 4.49
N GLN A 84 5.65 3.92 5.16
CA GLN A 84 4.37 4.51 4.78
C GLN A 84 4.58 5.89 4.18
N PRO A 85 3.71 6.30 3.24
CA PRO A 85 3.67 7.70 2.84
C PRO A 85 3.30 8.53 4.07
N ASN A 86 4.02 9.63 4.33
CA ASN A 86 3.65 10.60 5.36
C ASN A 86 2.79 11.69 4.70
N PRO A 87 1.45 11.63 4.80
CA PRO A 87 0.60 12.62 4.14
C PRO A 87 0.66 13.95 4.88
N SER A 88 0.73 15.03 4.11
CA SER A 88 0.45 16.39 4.57
C SER A 88 -0.74 16.90 3.75
N PRO A 89 -1.94 17.07 4.34
CA PRO A 89 -2.28 16.98 5.77
C PRO A 89 -2.38 15.53 6.31
N PRO A 90 -2.31 15.33 7.65
CA PRO A 90 -2.44 14.01 8.26
C PRO A 90 -3.81 13.39 7.97
N VAL A 91 -3.91 12.06 8.03
CA VAL A 91 -5.12 11.31 7.63
C VAL A 91 -6.37 11.72 8.41
N TRP A 92 -6.25 11.99 9.70
CA TRP A 92 -7.40 12.47 10.48
C TRP A 92 -7.86 13.86 10.03
N GLY A 93 -6.94 14.70 9.53
CA GLY A 93 -7.24 15.99 8.93
C GLY A 93 -7.94 15.85 7.58
N THR A 94 -7.48 14.93 6.72
CA THR A 94 -8.21 14.63 5.47
C THR A 94 -9.60 14.09 5.74
N ASP A 95 -9.77 13.26 6.77
CA ASP A 95 -11.07 12.72 7.16
C ASP A 95 -12.00 13.84 7.65
N LEU A 96 -11.50 14.74 8.50
CA LEU A 96 -12.25 15.90 8.98
C LEU A 96 -12.72 16.78 7.81
N ILE A 97 -11.85 17.09 6.85
CA ILE A 97 -12.20 17.87 5.66
C ILE A 97 -13.28 17.13 4.85
N GLY A 98 -13.13 15.82 4.65
CA GLY A 98 -14.10 15.00 3.94
C GLY A 98 -15.48 15.03 4.60
N PHE A 99 -15.57 14.93 5.93
CA PHE A 99 -16.83 15.04 6.66
C PHE A 99 -17.40 16.46 6.65
N LEU A 100 -16.56 17.49 6.86
CA LEU A 100 -16.98 18.90 6.85
C LEU A 100 -17.52 19.34 5.49
N VAL A 101 -17.02 18.77 4.39
CA VAL A 101 -17.57 19.01 3.05
C VAL A 101 -18.79 18.11 2.83
N GLY A 102 -18.65 16.80 3.00
CA GLY A 102 -19.68 15.84 2.62
C GLY A 102 -20.98 15.99 3.41
N VAL A 103 -20.90 16.08 4.74
CA VAL A 103 -22.09 16.07 5.61
C VAL A 103 -23.03 17.25 5.34
N PRO A 104 -22.61 18.53 5.39
CA PRO A 104 -23.53 19.64 5.18
C PRO A 104 -24.02 19.73 3.74
N PHE A 105 -23.15 19.57 2.74
CA PHE A 105 -23.56 19.71 1.33
C PHE A 105 -24.50 18.58 0.89
N LEU A 106 -24.22 17.33 1.28
CA LEU A 106 -25.11 16.21 0.96
C LEU A 106 -26.41 16.28 1.75
N ALA A 107 -26.39 16.71 3.02
CA ALA A 107 -27.62 16.88 3.79
C ALA A 107 -28.51 17.98 3.20
N LEU A 108 -27.95 19.16 2.88
CA LEU A 108 -28.70 20.24 2.22
C LEU A 108 -29.26 19.81 0.87
N ALA A 109 -28.48 19.08 0.08
CA ALA A 109 -28.95 18.53 -1.19
C ALA A 109 -30.14 17.57 -1.01
N MET A 110 -30.08 16.67 -0.03
CA MET A 110 -31.16 15.73 0.27
C MET A 110 -32.40 16.44 0.80
N ILE A 111 -32.25 17.47 1.64
CA ILE A 111 -33.36 18.33 2.07
C ILE A 111 -33.98 19.04 0.85
N GLY A 112 -33.15 19.56 -0.05
CA GLY A 112 -33.61 20.18 -1.31
C GLY A 112 -34.39 19.22 -2.21
N LEU A 113 -33.98 17.95 -2.26
CA LEU A 113 -34.69 16.90 -2.98
C LEU A 113 -36.08 16.64 -2.37
N PHE A 114 -36.18 16.63 -1.04
CA PHE A 114 -37.45 16.48 -0.33
C PHE A 114 -38.37 17.69 -0.53
N MET A 115 -37.80 18.90 -0.58
CA MET A 115 -38.52 20.17 -0.79
C MET A 115 -38.54 20.61 -2.27
N SER A 116 -38.50 19.66 -3.22
CA SER A 116 -38.30 19.95 -4.65
C SER A 116 -39.41 20.79 -5.32
N GLU A 117 -40.58 20.87 -4.68
CA GLU A 117 -41.70 21.74 -5.07
C GLU A 117 -41.36 23.23 -4.90
N TRP A 118 -40.46 23.56 -3.97
CA TRP A 118 -40.00 24.93 -3.76
C TRP A 118 -38.83 25.26 -4.70
N THR A 119 -38.87 26.42 -5.35
CA THR A 119 -37.79 26.88 -6.25
C THR A 119 -36.42 26.86 -5.56
N GLY A 120 -36.37 27.14 -4.25
CA GLY A 120 -35.15 27.05 -3.44
C GLY A 120 -34.61 25.62 -3.27
N GLY A 121 -35.49 24.62 -3.20
CA GLY A 121 -35.10 23.21 -3.09
C GLY A 121 -34.29 22.71 -4.29
N ARG A 122 -34.65 23.18 -5.50
CA ARG A 122 -33.90 22.85 -6.74
C ARG A 122 -32.47 23.38 -6.71
N TRP A 123 -32.25 24.58 -6.17
CA TRP A 123 -30.90 25.15 -6.01
C TRP A 123 -30.08 24.37 -5.00
N MET A 124 -30.71 23.88 -3.92
CA MET A 124 -30.02 23.05 -2.92
C MET A 124 -29.54 21.71 -3.50
N VAL A 125 -30.25 21.12 -4.48
CA VAL A 125 -29.81 19.87 -5.15
C VAL A 125 -28.46 20.04 -5.87
N ILE A 126 -28.12 21.25 -6.34
CA ILE A 126 -26.82 21.51 -6.99
C ILE A 126 -25.66 21.29 -6.01
N LEU A 127 -25.89 21.37 -4.69
CA LEU A 127 -24.91 21.09 -3.66
C LEU A 127 -24.47 19.62 -3.61
N ILE A 128 -25.12 18.71 -4.34
CA ILE A 128 -24.59 17.34 -4.56
C ILE A 128 -23.19 17.41 -5.18
N ILE A 129 -22.92 18.35 -6.09
CA ILE A 129 -21.63 18.45 -6.79
C ILE A 129 -20.47 18.67 -5.81
N PRO A 130 -20.47 19.72 -4.97
CA PRO A 130 -19.44 19.89 -3.95
C PRO A 130 -19.52 18.81 -2.86
N GLY A 131 -20.70 18.30 -2.52
CA GLY A 131 -20.86 17.19 -1.57
C GLY A 131 -20.13 15.91 -2.02
N LEU A 132 -20.22 15.55 -3.30
CA LEU A 132 -19.53 14.39 -3.87
C LEU A 132 -18.00 14.52 -3.86
N PHE A 133 -17.47 15.73 -3.69
CA PHE A 133 -16.03 15.94 -3.54
C PHE A 133 -15.47 15.32 -2.25
N CYS A 134 -16.30 14.95 -1.28
CA CYS A 134 -15.85 14.18 -0.11
C CYS A 134 -15.34 12.78 -0.48
N VAL A 135 -15.86 12.17 -1.56
CA VAL A 135 -15.49 10.82 -2.00
C VAL A 135 -14.01 10.74 -2.40
N PRO A 136 -13.48 11.57 -3.33
CA PRO A 136 -12.06 11.54 -3.66
C PRO A 136 -11.18 11.89 -2.46
N ILE A 137 -11.61 12.79 -1.56
CA ILE A 137 -10.88 13.10 -0.32
C ILE A 137 -10.74 11.86 0.57
N PHE A 138 -11.83 11.11 0.77
CA PHE A 138 -11.77 9.86 1.53
C PHE A 138 -10.93 8.79 0.82
N LEU A 139 -10.96 8.71 -0.50
CA LEU A 139 -10.11 7.76 -1.25
C LEU A 139 -8.62 8.08 -1.10
N ILE A 140 -8.24 9.37 -1.09
CA ILE A 140 -6.88 9.80 -0.76
C ILE A 140 -6.48 9.31 0.64
N ALA A 141 -7.34 9.54 1.63
CA ALA A 141 -7.11 9.12 3.01
C ALA A 141 -6.94 7.60 3.15
N VAL A 142 -7.81 6.83 2.49
CA VAL A 142 -7.74 5.36 2.43
C VAL A 142 -6.42 4.90 1.81
N ARG A 143 -6.01 5.53 0.71
CA ARG A 143 -4.75 5.20 0.03
C ARG A 143 -3.56 5.42 0.95
N HIS A 144 -3.47 6.58 1.59
CA HIS A 144 -2.36 6.88 2.50
C HIS A 144 -2.26 5.89 3.67
N ARG A 145 -3.40 5.39 4.18
CA ARG A 145 -3.43 4.39 5.26
C ARG A 145 -3.08 2.98 4.81
N THR A 146 -3.45 2.62 3.58
CA THR A 146 -3.39 1.23 3.11
C THR A 146 -2.26 0.96 2.14
N SER A 147 -1.60 2.02 1.64
CA SER A 147 -0.46 1.90 0.76
C SER A 147 0.85 1.98 1.54
N TRP A 148 1.76 1.06 1.25
CA TRP A 148 3.02 0.93 1.96
C TRP A 148 4.06 0.12 1.19
N VAL A 149 5.34 0.28 1.52
CA VAL A 149 6.44 -0.50 0.93
C VAL A 149 7.32 -1.13 2.00
N ARG A 150 7.72 -2.37 1.75
CA ARG A 150 8.68 -3.12 2.56
C ARG A 150 9.83 -3.60 1.69
N PHE A 151 11.06 -3.27 2.07
CA PHE A 151 12.25 -3.79 1.40
C PHE A 151 12.76 -5.05 2.09
N PHE A 152 13.25 -5.99 1.28
CA PHE A 152 13.90 -7.23 1.71
C PHE A 152 15.26 -7.35 1.02
N GLY A 153 16.10 -8.29 1.46
CA GLY A 153 17.41 -8.51 0.84
C GLY A 153 17.35 -8.92 -0.64
N ASN A 154 16.23 -9.50 -1.10
CA ASN A 154 16.07 -10.05 -2.46
C ASN A 154 14.99 -9.35 -3.31
N GLY A 155 14.40 -8.25 -2.80
CA GLY A 155 13.31 -7.56 -3.49
C GLY A 155 12.56 -6.62 -2.57
N PHE A 156 11.34 -6.26 -2.96
CA PHE A 156 10.44 -5.45 -2.15
C PHE A 156 9.00 -5.95 -2.28
N GLU A 157 8.19 -5.66 -1.27
CA GLU A 157 6.75 -5.83 -1.30
C GLU A 157 6.10 -4.46 -1.26
N PHE A 158 5.20 -4.25 -2.19
CA PHE A 158 4.43 -3.04 -2.35
C PHE A 158 2.97 -3.37 -2.02
N ALA A 159 2.32 -2.58 -1.18
CA ALA A 159 0.88 -2.58 -1.06
C ALA A 159 0.32 -1.27 -1.62
N ASP A 160 -0.61 -1.32 -2.59
CA ASP A 160 -1.42 -0.17 -3.01
C ASP A 160 -2.87 -0.45 -2.71
N MET A 161 -3.56 0.45 -2.00
CA MET A 161 -4.98 0.27 -1.68
C MET A 161 -5.28 -1.14 -1.10
N GLY A 162 -4.38 -1.63 -0.23
CA GLY A 162 -4.48 -2.95 0.39
C GLY A 162 -4.21 -4.16 -0.53
N MET A 163 -3.88 -3.96 -1.81
CA MET A 163 -3.42 -5.03 -2.70
C MET A 163 -1.91 -5.18 -2.57
N LYS A 164 -1.45 -6.37 -2.18
CA LYS A 164 -0.03 -6.67 -1.99
C LYS A 164 0.57 -7.27 -3.26
N THR A 165 1.71 -6.73 -3.68
CA THR A 165 2.51 -7.22 -4.80
C THR A 165 3.95 -7.35 -4.35
N ARG A 166 4.50 -8.56 -4.46
CA ARG A 166 5.92 -8.80 -4.18
C ARG A 166 6.70 -8.79 -5.48
N VAL A 167 7.79 -8.02 -5.51
CA VAL A 167 8.69 -7.88 -6.67
C VAL A 167 10.09 -8.28 -6.24
N ARG A 168 10.67 -9.27 -6.92
CA ARG A 168 12.07 -9.66 -6.70
C ARG A 168 12.98 -8.78 -7.53
N TYR A 169 14.21 -8.55 -7.07
CA TYR A 169 15.16 -7.73 -7.84
C TYR A 169 15.51 -8.35 -9.20
N VAL A 170 15.51 -9.68 -9.33
CA VAL A 170 15.74 -10.39 -10.60
C VAL A 170 14.64 -10.13 -11.64
N ASP A 171 13.45 -9.72 -11.19
CA ASP A 171 12.31 -9.42 -12.05
C ASP A 171 12.30 -7.94 -12.49
N LEU A 172 13.24 -7.12 -11.98
CA LEU A 172 13.42 -5.75 -12.42
C LEU A 172 14.16 -5.69 -13.75
N GLN A 173 13.72 -4.78 -14.62
CA GLN A 173 14.37 -4.46 -15.87
C GLN A 173 15.33 -3.28 -15.71
N SER A 174 14.90 -2.23 -15.01
CA SER A 174 15.75 -1.06 -14.75
C SER A 174 15.30 -0.31 -13.50
N ALA A 175 16.20 0.51 -12.96
CA ALA A 175 15.88 1.47 -11.91
C ALA A 175 16.40 2.84 -12.32
N LYS A 176 15.56 3.87 -12.24
CA LYS A 176 15.89 5.25 -12.63
C LYS A 176 15.64 6.18 -11.46
N ILE A 177 16.48 7.20 -11.31
CA ILE A 177 16.20 8.31 -10.40
C ILE A 177 15.47 9.38 -11.21
N ARG A 178 14.31 9.80 -10.73
CA ARG A 178 13.57 10.94 -11.27
C ARG A 178 13.36 11.95 -10.17
N GLU A 179 13.77 13.19 -10.44
CA GLU A 179 13.43 14.31 -9.57
C GLU A 179 12.00 14.75 -9.88
N TRP A 180 11.18 14.81 -8.83
CA TRP A 180 9.81 15.33 -8.90
C TRP A 180 9.76 16.67 -8.19
N GLN A 181 9.27 17.68 -8.90
CA GLN A 181 8.94 18.99 -8.34
C GLN A 181 7.42 19.11 -8.29
N THR A 182 6.86 19.16 -7.08
CA THR A 182 5.43 19.39 -6.89
C THR A 182 5.19 20.83 -6.50
N GLY A 183 5.05 21.71 -7.49
CA GLY A 183 4.89 23.15 -7.25
C GLY A 183 3.51 23.58 -6.72
N SER A 184 2.47 22.74 -6.81
CA SER A 184 1.11 23.14 -6.40
C SER A 184 0.39 22.10 -5.55
N ALA A 185 -0.44 22.57 -4.61
CA ALA A 185 -1.26 21.74 -3.74
C ALA A 185 -2.24 20.83 -4.51
N LEU A 186 -2.75 21.30 -5.66
CA LEU A 186 -3.59 20.51 -6.55
C LEU A 186 -2.82 19.36 -7.21
N VAL A 187 -1.57 19.59 -7.61
CA VAL A 187 -0.70 18.52 -8.13
C VAL A 187 -0.40 17.52 -7.02
N ARG A 188 -0.16 17.97 -5.78
CA ARG A 188 -0.03 17.07 -4.62
C ARG A 188 -1.29 16.22 -4.41
N ALA A 189 -2.47 16.83 -4.49
CA ALA A 189 -3.75 16.12 -4.39
C ALA A 189 -3.95 15.11 -5.53
N MET A 190 -3.67 15.48 -6.78
CA MET A 190 -3.77 14.56 -7.92
C MET A 190 -2.77 13.40 -7.82
N LEU A 191 -1.55 13.65 -7.35
CA LEU A 191 -0.55 12.60 -7.13
C LEU A 191 -0.92 11.68 -5.97
N SER A 192 -1.60 12.21 -4.96
CA SER A 192 -2.15 11.43 -3.86
C SER A 192 -3.33 10.54 -4.31
N LEU A 193 -4.11 10.96 -5.31
CA LEU A 193 -5.09 10.06 -5.97
C LEU A 193 -4.39 8.90 -6.70
N GLY A 194 -3.17 9.15 -7.20
CA GLY A 194 -2.34 8.15 -7.85
C GLY A 194 -2.63 8.01 -9.33
N SER A 195 -1.88 7.12 -9.98
CA SER A 195 -2.20 6.74 -11.33
C SER A 195 -3.38 5.77 -11.30
N LEU A 196 -4.44 6.09 -12.05
CA LEU A 196 -5.56 5.17 -12.33
C LEU A 196 -5.12 3.89 -13.06
N THR A 197 -3.87 3.83 -13.53
CA THR A 197 -3.33 2.66 -14.23
C THR A 197 -2.58 1.72 -13.28
N ARG A 198 -2.95 0.42 -13.29
CA ARG A 198 -2.25 -0.64 -12.54
C ARG A 198 -0.75 -0.76 -12.86
N ARG A 199 -0.28 -0.09 -13.91
CA ARG A 199 1.12 -0.09 -14.36
C ARG A 199 1.98 0.98 -13.68
N LYS A 200 1.40 1.92 -12.94
CA LYS A 200 2.17 3.00 -12.29
C LYS A 200 1.75 3.12 -10.84
N VAL A 201 2.66 2.81 -9.95
CA VAL A 201 2.40 2.75 -8.52
C VAL A 201 3.39 3.67 -7.83
N ALA A 202 2.92 4.79 -7.28
CA ALA A 202 3.77 5.83 -6.71
C ALA A 202 3.49 6.05 -5.22
N LEU A 203 4.53 5.92 -4.39
CA LEU A 203 4.61 6.41 -3.02
C LEU A 203 5.53 7.62 -2.99
N LEU A 204 4.91 8.78 -3.14
CA LEU A 204 5.61 10.06 -3.05
C LEU A 204 5.54 10.55 -1.60
N SER A 205 6.68 10.96 -1.07
CA SER A 205 6.75 11.75 0.15
C SER A 205 6.28 13.16 -0.20
N GLY A 206 5.49 13.81 0.67
CA GLY A 206 4.88 15.11 0.40
C GLY A 206 5.84 16.32 0.42
N THR A 207 7.12 16.14 0.09
CA THR A 207 8.14 17.19 0.06
C THR A 207 8.18 17.88 -1.31
N ASP A 208 8.39 19.20 -1.33
CA ASP A 208 8.33 20.03 -2.55
C ASP A 208 9.41 19.66 -3.59
N HIS A 209 10.51 19.07 -3.11
CA HIS A 209 11.55 18.42 -3.91
C HIS A 209 11.79 17.02 -3.35
N SER A 210 11.36 15.99 -4.07
CA SER A 210 11.64 14.61 -3.68
C SER A 210 12.35 13.90 -4.82
N ARG A 211 13.53 13.35 -4.50
CA ARG A 211 14.18 12.36 -5.38
C ARG A 211 13.42 11.05 -5.29
N THR A 212 12.97 10.54 -6.43
CA THR A 212 12.19 9.30 -6.50
C THR A 212 12.96 8.24 -7.27
N LEU A 213 13.01 7.04 -6.70
CA LEU A 213 13.50 5.85 -7.37
C LEU A 213 12.32 5.18 -8.06
N VAL A 214 12.38 5.14 -9.39
CA VAL A 214 11.40 4.47 -10.24
C VAL A 214 11.98 3.12 -10.64
N PHE A 215 11.39 2.05 -10.13
CA PHE A 215 11.72 0.68 -10.49
C PHE A 215 10.79 0.21 -11.61
N THR A 216 11.35 -0.24 -12.72
CA THR A 216 10.57 -0.80 -13.83
C THR A 216 10.75 -2.30 -13.83
N ARG A 217 9.66 -3.05 -13.70
CA ARG A 217 9.62 -4.52 -13.84
C ARG A 217 9.65 -4.90 -15.32
N LYS A 218 10.10 -6.12 -15.64
CA LYS A 218 10.08 -6.69 -17.00
C LYS A 218 8.70 -6.64 -17.69
N ASP A 219 7.62 -6.67 -16.90
CA ASP A 219 6.24 -6.58 -17.40
C ASP A 219 5.80 -5.13 -17.74
N GLY A 220 6.72 -4.15 -17.63
CA GLY A 220 6.44 -2.73 -17.85
C GLY A 220 5.70 -2.03 -16.70
N THR A 221 5.65 -2.64 -15.51
CA THR A 221 5.08 -2.01 -14.31
C THR A 221 6.13 -1.13 -13.62
N GLU A 222 5.77 0.10 -13.32
CA GLU A 222 6.61 1.11 -12.70
C GLU A 222 6.22 1.31 -11.23
N PHE A 223 7.19 1.18 -10.33
CA PHE A 223 7.06 1.44 -8.91
C PHE A 223 7.93 2.64 -8.55
N ALA A 224 7.32 3.77 -8.19
CA ALA A 224 8.02 4.96 -7.75
C ALA A 224 8.01 5.05 -6.23
N VAL A 225 9.19 5.10 -5.62
CA VAL A 225 9.36 5.27 -4.16
C VAL A 225 10.31 6.43 -3.93
N SER A 226 9.90 7.39 -3.08
CA SER A 226 10.79 8.49 -2.69
C SER A 226 12.02 7.94 -1.96
N SER A 227 13.23 8.32 -2.41
CA SER A 227 14.50 7.81 -1.87
C SER A 227 14.77 8.27 -0.44
N GLU A 228 14.16 9.38 -0.03
CA GLU A 228 14.28 9.94 1.33
C GLU A 228 13.65 9.04 2.40
N VAL A 229 12.61 8.29 2.00
CA VAL A 229 11.84 7.46 2.93
C VAL A 229 12.41 6.03 3.04
N ILE A 230 13.41 5.69 2.23
CA ILE A 230 14.01 4.36 2.20
C ILE A 230 15.08 4.24 3.30
N PRO A 231 14.85 3.42 4.36
CA PRO A 231 15.87 3.15 5.34
C PRO A 231 16.97 2.29 4.69
N ASP A 232 18.21 2.74 4.82
CA ASP A 232 19.39 2.05 4.30
C ASP A 232 19.33 1.77 2.79
N LEU A 233 19.16 2.84 2.00
CA LEU A 233 19.19 2.81 0.54
C LEU A 233 20.42 2.05 -0.02
N GLN A 234 21.57 2.15 0.65
CA GLN A 234 22.79 1.45 0.23
C GLN A 234 22.61 -0.07 0.19
N ARG A 235 21.94 -0.65 1.19
CA ARG A 235 21.70 -2.10 1.25
C ARG A 235 20.81 -2.58 0.11
N ILE A 236 19.80 -1.79 -0.25
CA ILE A 236 18.91 -2.08 -1.38
C ILE A 236 19.67 -2.02 -2.70
N LEU A 237 20.49 -0.99 -2.90
CA LEU A 237 21.32 -0.85 -4.10
C LEU A 237 22.33 -2.01 -4.24
N ILE A 238 22.92 -2.47 -3.14
CA ILE A 238 23.79 -3.66 -3.13
C ILE A 238 22.99 -4.92 -3.52
N GLY A 239 21.77 -5.07 -3.00
CA GLY A 239 20.88 -6.19 -3.35
C GLY A 239 20.49 -6.22 -4.83
N MET A 240 20.25 -5.05 -5.42
CA MET A 240 19.97 -4.91 -6.85
C MET A 240 21.20 -5.20 -7.72
N ASP A 241 22.35 -4.64 -7.37
CA ASP A 241 23.63 -4.87 -8.08
C ASP A 241 24.05 -6.35 -7.98
N ARG A 242 23.67 -7.05 -6.91
CA ARG A 242 23.83 -8.52 -6.80
C ARG A 242 22.89 -9.28 -7.72
N ALA A 243 21.68 -8.79 -7.94
CA ALA A 243 20.70 -9.41 -8.82
C ALA A 243 20.97 -9.16 -10.31
N GLY A 244 22.05 -8.43 -10.65
CA GLY A 244 22.41 -8.07 -12.02
C GLY A 244 21.59 -6.92 -12.60
N VAL A 245 20.92 -6.13 -11.75
CA VAL A 245 20.18 -4.93 -12.18
C VAL A 245 21.13 -3.75 -12.18
N ASP A 246 21.16 -3.01 -13.29
CA ASP A 246 21.97 -1.80 -13.38
C ASP A 246 21.56 -0.76 -12.34
N LEU A 247 22.57 -0.17 -11.70
CA LEU A 247 22.39 0.90 -10.74
C LEU A 247 21.83 2.15 -11.43
N PRO A 248 20.97 2.94 -10.79
CA PRO A 248 20.36 4.12 -11.42
C PRO A 248 21.38 5.15 -11.95
N ASP A 249 21.08 5.77 -13.10
CA ASP A 249 21.94 6.76 -13.77
C ASP A 249 22.10 8.09 -13.02
N GLY A 250 21.27 8.35 -12.01
CA GLY A 250 21.40 9.52 -11.14
C GLY A 250 22.52 9.43 -10.10
N PHE A 251 23.20 8.28 -9.96
CA PHE A 251 24.33 8.14 -9.04
C PHE A 251 25.66 8.35 -9.78
N GLY A 252 26.53 9.19 -9.21
CA GLY A 252 27.86 9.43 -9.78
C GLY A 252 28.69 8.15 -9.87
N GLU A 253 29.59 8.06 -10.87
CA GLU A 253 30.44 6.86 -11.08
C GLU A 253 31.23 6.46 -9.83
N ARG A 254 31.66 7.45 -9.03
CA ARG A 254 32.36 7.24 -7.76
C ARG A 254 31.49 6.47 -6.75
N GLU A 255 30.20 6.78 -6.68
CA GLU A 255 29.24 6.10 -5.78
C GLU A 255 28.92 4.70 -6.27
N ARG A 256 28.69 4.54 -7.58
CA ARG A 256 28.54 3.22 -8.22
C ARG A 256 29.74 2.32 -7.93
N LYS A 257 30.97 2.84 -8.05
CA LYS A 257 32.21 2.12 -7.74
C LYS A 257 32.33 1.78 -6.25
N LYS A 258 31.93 2.68 -5.35
CA LYS A 258 31.88 2.42 -3.90
C LYS A 258 30.88 1.30 -3.56
N ILE A 259 29.69 1.32 -4.16
CA ILE A 259 28.66 0.27 -3.96
C ILE A 259 29.18 -1.08 -4.45
N ARG A 260 29.76 -1.15 -5.66
CA ARG A 260 30.37 -2.37 -6.21
C ARG A 260 31.49 -2.91 -5.32
N LYS A 261 32.37 -2.03 -4.80
CA LYS A 261 33.44 -2.41 -3.86
C LYS A 261 32.89 -2.91 -2.53
N LYS A 262 31.82 -2.30 -2.01
CA LYS A 262 31.15 -2.71 -0.77
C LYS A 262 30.43 -4.06 -0.93
N ARG A 263 29.77 -4.29 -2.08
CA ARG A 263 29.22 -5.61 -2.46
C ARG A 263 30.31 -6.68 -2.44
N GLN A 264 31.44 -6.41 -3.11
CA GLN A 264 32.58 -7.34 -3.14
C GLN A 264 33.09 -7.65 -1.74
N ARG A 265 33.19 -6.67 -0.82
CA ARG A 265 33.62 -6.91 0.57
C ARG A 265 32.64 -7.73 1.39
N LEU A 266 31.34 -7.44 1.28
CA LEU A 266 30.28 -8.12 2.05
C LEU A 266 30.03 -9.56 1.59
N TYR A 267 30.16 -9.83 0.30
CA TYR A 267 29.76 -11.11 -0.28
C TYR A 267 30.90 -11.94 -0.87
N ARG A 268 32.16 -11.45 -0.90
CA ARG A 268 33.33 -12.25 -1.35
C ARG A 268 33.49 -13.58 -0.60
N GLY A 269 33.01 -13.68 0.63
CA GLY A 269 33.04 -14.94 1.40
C GLY A 269 31.89 -15.91 1.08
N SER A 270 30.91 -15.52 0.26
CA SER A 270 29.67 -16.30 0.03
C SER A 270 29.35 -16.55 -1.45
N SER A 271 30.11 -15.98 -2.38
CA SER A 271 29.90 -16.11 -3.82
C SER A 271 30.89 -17.08 -4.50
N GLU A 272 31.62 -17.89 -3.75
CA GLU A 272 32.46 -18.99 -4.28
C GLU A 272 31.95 -20.38 -3.86
N THR A 273 30.68 -20.53 -3.47
CA THR A 273 30.10 -21.86 -3.18
C THR A 273 29.14 -22.34 -4.26
N THR A 274 29.17 -21.75 -5.45
CA THR A 274 28.48 -22.31 -6.61
C THR A 274 29.37 -22.06 -7.82
N VAL A 275 30.03 -23.13 -8.28
CA VAL A 275 30.98 -23.19 -9.39
C VAL A 275 32.35 -22.56 -9.12
N GLN A 276 33.00 -22.93 -8.01
CA GLN A 276 34.41 -23.29 -8.16
C GLN A 276 34.39 -24.63 -8.89
N GLU A 277 34.83 -24.64 -10.14
CA GLU A 277 35.42 -25.83 -10.74
C GLU A 277 36.49 -26.31 -9.75
N LEU A 278 36.11 -27.21 -8.83
CA LEU A 278 37.05 -27.99 -8.07
C LEU A 278 37.98 -28.59 -9.11
N SER A 279 39.27 -28.26 -9.02
CA SER A 279 40.31 -28.87 -9.85
C SER A 279 40.04 -30.38 -9.90
N PRO A 280 40.22 -31.05 -11.05
CA PRO A 280 39.98 -32.49 -11.17
C PRO A 280 40.63 -33.31 -10.05
N ARG A 281 41.75 -32.82 -9.49
CA ARG A 281 42.45 -33.40 -8.34
C ARG A 281 41.67 -33.32 -7.02
N GLU A 282 40.98 -32.22 -6.75
CA GLU A 282 40.20 -32.04 -5.52
C GLU A 282 38.88 -32.83 -5.57
N GLN A 283 38.30 -33.00 -6.76
CA GLN A 283 37.16 -33.91 -6.96
C GLN A 283 37.57 -35.37 -6.75
N ALA A 284 38.73 -35.77 -7.30
CA ALA A 284 39.29 -37.11 -7.08
C ALA A 284 39.53 -37.39 -5.59
N LEU A 285 40.08 -36.43 -4.84
CA LEU A 285 40.33 -36.57 -3.40
C LEU A 285 39.04 -36.71 -2.57
N LYS A 286 37.98 -35.97 -2.93
CA LYS A 286 36.67 -36.12 -2.27
C LYS A 286 36.03 -37.47 -2.60
N ILE A 287 36.11 -37.92 -3.84
CA ILE A 287 35.57 -39.22 -4.26
C ILE A 287 36.31 -40.37 -3.55
N THR A 288 37.63 -40.29 -3.41
CA THR A 288 38.41 -41.30 -2.65
C THR A 288 38.07 -41.30 -1.17
N ALA A 289 37.90 -40.13 -0.55
CA ALA A 289 37.52 -40.04 0.86
C ALA A 289 36.12 -40.60 1.13
N ILE A 290 35.16 -40.36 0.22
CA ILE A 290 33.80 -40.93 0.31
C ILE A 290 33.83 -42.45 0.12
N LEU A 291 34.64 -42.96 -0.81
CA LEU A 291 34.83 -44.40 -1.02
C LEU A 291 35.46 -45.09 0.19
N GLU A 292 36.40 -44.43 0.87
CA GLU A 292 37.05 -44.96 2.05
C GLU A 292 36.11 -44.99 3.26
N GLN A 293 35.29 -43.95 3.45
CA GLN A 293 34.23 -43.95 4.46
C GLN A 293 33.18 -45.04 4.18
N ALA A 294 32.76 -45.22 2.93
CA ALA A 294 31.81 -46.27 2.57
C ALA A 294 32.38 -47.69 2.81
N LYS A 295 33.69 -47.90 2.61
CA LYS A 295 34.36 -49.16 2.94
C LYS A 295 34.42 -49.42 4.45
N LEU A 296 34.71 -48.38 5.23
CA LEU A 296 34.73 -48.47 6.69
C LEU A 296 33.34 -48.76 7.28
N ASP A 297 32.29 -48.14 6.73
CA ASP A 297 30.91 -48.39 7.14
C ASP A 297 30.45 -49.79 6.74
N LYS A 298 30.86 -50.29 5.56
CA LYS A 298 30.58 -51.67 5.15
C LYS A 298 31.29 -52.69 6.03
N ALA A 299 32.57 -52.47 6.36
CA ALA A 299 33.33 -53.34 7.27
C ALA A 299 32.74 -53.34 8.69
N LYS A 300 32.22 -52.20 9.17
CA LYS A 300 31.47 -52.14 10.43
C LYS A 300 30.14 -52.90 10.36
N SER A 301 29.45 -52.87 9.22
CA SER A 301 28.19 -53.60 9.03
C SER A 301 28.38 -55.12 8.98
N GLU A 302 29.51 -55.60 8.45
CA GLU A 302 29.85 -57.03 8.38
C GLU A 302 30.31 -57.57 9.75
N ASN A 303 30.93 -56.75 10.61
CA ASN A 303 31.31 -57.12 11.99
C ASN A 303 30.15 -57.00 13.02
N HIS A 304 28.92 -56.74 12.57
CA HIS A 304 27.73 -56.62 13.42
C HIS A 304 26.58 -57.57 13.00
N GLN A 305 26.89 -58.65 12.28
CA GLN A 305 25.95 -59.77 12.17
C GLN A 305 26.12 -60.71 13.38
N PRO A 306 25.05 -61.01 14.13
CA PRO A 306 25.07 -61.92 15.28
C PRO A 306 25.31 -63.38 14.89
#